data_AF-A0A8T4Y709-F1
#
_entry.id   AF-A0A8T4Y709-F1
#
_cell.length_a   1.000
_cell.length_b   1.000
_cell.length_c   1.000
_cell.angle_alpha   90.00
_cell.angle_beta   90.00
_cell.angle_gamma   90.00
#
_symmetry.space_group_name_H-M   'P 1'
#
loop_
_entity.id
_entity.type
_entity.pdbx_description
1 polymer ?
#
loop_
_entity_poly.entity_id
_entity_poly.type
_entity_poly.pdbx_seq_one_letter_code
_entity_poly.pdbx_strand_id
1 'polypeptide(L)'
;MKRHGKSKLKRNILLITTIAIAMIIIVAAAIRNQYRPKNTEKPSASEYLKVEHIGSIGTFYNNNRTVDISELGLKITAIGGNATAILITDLPTANEEEYPYIDFLEQGTSKELTILIKSYVTSLNEEGLFPLDLTIGCNEAEPAEITIYLDPNDVVGPHY
;
A
#
# COMPACT_ATOMS: atom_id res chain seq x y z
N MET A 1 -54.27 36.11 49.41
CA MET A 1 -52.79 36.19 49.26
C MET A 1 -52.33 35.30 48.11
N LYS A 2 -51.79 35.89 47.04
CA LYS A 2 -51.38 35.21 45.79
C LYS A 2 -50.03 34.49 45.96
N ARG A 3 -50.01 33.15 45.84
CA ARG A 3 -48.77 32.34 45.72
C ARG A 3 -48.25 32.41 44.28
N HIS A 4 -47.38 33.36 43.95
CA HIS A 4 -46.80 33.49 42.60
C HIS A 4 -45.26 33.41 42.49
N GLY A 5 -44.53 33.10 43.58
CA GLY A 5 -43.06 33.12 43.57
C GLY A 5 -42.33 31.82 43.17
N LYS A 6 -43.01 30.66 43.17
CA LYS A 6 -42.31 29.34 43.06
C LYS A 6 -42.04 28.86 41.63
N SER A 7 -42.74 29.35 40.60
CA SER A 7 -42.56 28.83 39.22
C SER A 7 -41.36 29.44 38.49
N LYS A 8 -41.02 30.71 38.75
CA LYS A 8 -39.84 31.36 38.15
C LYS A 8 -38.52 30.76 38.64
N LEU A 9 -38.43 30.41 39.93
CA LEU A 9 -37.24 29.79 40.51
C LEU A 9 -36.97 28.39 39.90
N LYS A 10 -38.00 27.56 39.76
CA LYS A 10 -37.89 26.24 39.13
C LYS A 10 -37.48 26.33 37.65
N ARG A 11 -37.98 27.33 36.93
CA ARG A 11 -37.67 27.57 35.52
C ARG A 11 -36.21 28.04 35.32
N ASN A 12 -35.69 28.87 36.22
CA ASN A 12 -34.29 29.30 36.18
C ASN A 12 -33.32 28.17 36.57
N ILE A 13 -33.67 27.32 37.54
CA ILE A 13 -32.87 26.14 37.90
C ILE A 13 -32.81 25.15 36.74
N LEU A 14 -33.93 24.95 36.03
CA LEU A 14 -34.00 24.09 34.86
C LEU A 14 -33.11 24.61 33.71
N LEU A 15 -33.11 25.93 33.46
CA LEU A 15 -32.26 26.55 32.45
C LEU A 15 -30.76 26.38 32.76
N ILE A 16 -30.36 26.60 34.02
CA ILE A 16 -28.95 26.47 34.44
C ILE A 16 -28.47 25.01 34.34
N THR A 17 -29.30 24.05 34.73
CA THR A 17 -28.97 22.62 34.60
C THR A 17 -28.86 22.18 33.15
N THR A 18 -29.72 22.70 32.25
CA THR A 18 -29.65 22.37 30.82
C THR A 18 -28.36 22.90 30.18
N ILE A 19 -27.93 24.12 30.54
CA ILE A 19 -26.67 24.70 30.05
C ILE A 19 -25.46 23.91 30.57
N ALA A 20 -25.48 23.50 31.83
CA ALA A 20 -24.41 22.70 32.41
C ALA A 20 -24.27 21.33 31.72
N ILE A 21 -25.38 20.66 31.43
CA ILE A 21 -25.38 19.37 30.71
C ILE A 21 -24.85 19.56 29.28
N ALA A 22 -25.28 20.62 28.58
CA ALA A 22 -24.79 20.93 27.23
C ALA A 22 -23.28 21.17 27.21
N MET A 23 -22.73 21.90 28.20
CA MET A 23 -21.29 22.10 28.34
C MET A 23 -20.53 20.79 28.57
N ILE A 24 -21.06 19.90 29.41
CA ILE A 24 -20.44 18.58 29.65
C ILE A 24 -20.40 17.75 28.36
N ILE A 25 -21.48 17.76 27.56
CA ILE A 25 -21.53 17.04 26.28
C ILE A 25 -20.51 17.61 25.29
N ILE A 26 -20.39 18.95 25.19
CA ILE A 26 -19.43 19.60 24.30
C ILE A 26 -17.98 19.27 24.72
N VAL A 27 -17.68 19.30 26.02
CA VAL A 27 -16.35 18.95 26.54
C VAL A 27 -16.04 17.47 26.28
N ALA A 28 -16.99 16.56 26.52
CA ALA A 28 -16.82 15.15 26.24
C ALA A 28 -16.63 14.86 24.73
N ALA A 29 -17.33 15.58 23.85
CA ALA A 29 -17.16 15.47 22.41
C ALA A 29 -15.80 16.01 21.93
N ALA A 30 -15.33 17.13 22.50
CA ALA A 30 -14.02 17.70 22.20
C ALA A 30 -12.87 16.78 22.64
N ILE A 31 -12.97 16.22 23.85
CA ILE A 31 -12.05 15.20 24.36
C ILE A 31 -12.06 13.99 23.42
N ARG A 32 -13.23 13.41 23.12
CA ARG A 32 -13.33 12.25 22.23
C ARG A 32 -12.75 12.52 20.83
N ASN A 33 -12.85 13.74 20.32
CA ASN A 33 -12.29 14.12 19.03
C ASN A 33 -10.76 14.34 19.07
N GLN A 34 -10.21 14.79 20.21
CA GLN A 34 -8.76 14.88 20.41
C GLN A 34 -8.10 13.53 20.64
N TYR A 35 -8.81 12.57 21.24
CA TYR A 35 -8.35 11.20 21.45
C TYR A 35 -8.68 10.24 20.30
N ARG A 36 -9.28 10.72 19.21
CA ARG A 36 -9.23 9.96 17.96
C ARG A 36 -7.76 9.93 17.53
N PRO A 37 -7.12 8.76 17.40
CA PRO A 37 -5.82 8.71 16.77
C PRO A 37 -6.00 9.41 15.42
N LYS A 38 -5.18 10.43 15.16
CA LYS A 38 -4.95 10.84 13.78
C LYS A 38 -4.46 9.57 13.11
N ASN A 39 -5.33 8.90 12.36
CA ASN A 39 -4.90 8.01 11.29
C ASN A 39 -4.02 8.89 10.42
N THR A 40 -2.73 8.88 10.71
CA THR A 40 -1.72 9.35 9.78
C THR A 40 -1.77 8.24 8.75
N GLU A 41 -2.58 8.46 7.71
CA GLU A 41 -2.65 7.53 6.59
C GLU A 41 -1.22 7.28 6.15
N LYS A 42 -0.81 6.01 6.18
CA LYS A 42 0.50 5.64 5.68
C LYS A 42 0.55 5.98 4.19
N PRO A 43 1.70 6.42 3.67
CA PRO A 43 1.86 6.62 2.24
C PRO A 43 1.64 5.30 1.49
N SER A 44 1.41 5.36 0.19
CA SER A 44 1.41 4.17 -0.66
C SER A 44 2.81 3.57 -0.75
N ALA A 45 2.94 2.24 -0.83
CA ALA A 45 4.23 1.58 -1.03
C ALA A 45 4.90 2.04 -2.33
N SER A 46 4.14 2.42 -3.36
CA SER A 46 4.67 3.02 -4.59
C SER A 46 5.26 4.43 -4.41
N GLU A 47 4.89 5.13 -3.33
CA GLU A 47 5.49 6.43 -2.95
C GLU A 47 6.70 6.23 -2.01
N TYR A 48 6.83 5.05 -1.41
CA TYR A 48 7.86 4.73 -0.42
C TYR A 48 9.02 3.91 -0.99
N LEU A 49 8.73 3.06 -1.97
CA LEU A 49 9.64 2.12 -2.62
C LEU A 49 9.66 2.39 -4.12
N LYS A 50 10.86 2.49 -4.69
CA LYS A 50 11.06 2.49 -6.13
C LYS A 50 11.39 1.07 -6.58
N VAL A 51 10.62 0.54 -7.52
CA VAL A 51 10.84 -0.78 -8.12
C VAL A 51 11.25 -0.60 -9.57
N GLU A 52 12.36 -1.20 -9.96
CA GLU A 52 12.91 -1.14 -11.31
C GLU A 52 13.13 -2.55 -11.83
N HIS A 53 12.78 -2.79 -13.09
CA HIS A 53 13.15 -4.01 -13.80
C HIS A 53 14.64 -3.96 -14.16
N ILE A 54 15.34 -5.08 -13.96
CA ILE A 54 16.78 -5.19 -14.27
C ILE A 54 17.13 -6.40 -15.16
N GLY A 55 16.12 -7.13 -15.63
CA GLY A 55 16.28 -8.29 -16.52
C GLY A 55 15.30 -9.41 -16.19
N SER A 56 14.95 -10.23 -17.18
CA SER A 56 14.05 -11.38 -16.97
C SER A 56 14.45 -12.57 -17.82
N ILE A 57 13.97 -13.76 -17.44
CA ILE A 57 14.05 -14.97 -18.26
C ILE A 57 12.65 -15.43 -18.62
N GLY A 58 12.42 -15.77 -19.88
CA GLY A 58 11.12 -16.22 -20.35
C GLY A 58 11.15 -16.90 -21.70
N THR A 59 10.07 -17.61 -22.02
CA THR A 59 9.90 -18.30 -23.29
C THR A 59 8.95 -17.53 -24.19
N PHE A 60 9.39 -17.21 -25.41
CA PHE A 60 8.58 -16.45 -26.37
C PHE A 60 7.66 -17.36 -27.19
N TYR A 61 6.47 -16.84 -27.51
CA TYR A 61 5.47 -17.47 -28.36
C TYR A 61 4.86 -16.45 -29.32
N ASN A 62 4.05 -16.93 -30.28
CA ASN A 62 3.25 -16.09 -31.17
C ASN A 62 4.07 -15.03 -31.92
N ASN A 63 5.20 -15.42 -32.51
CA ASN A 63 6.15 -14.51 -33.17
C ASN A 63 6.66 -13.42 -32.21
N ASN A 64 7.11 -13.81 -31.01
CA ASN A 64 7.60 -12.92 -29.95
C ASN A 64 6.57 -11.88 -29.43
N ARG A 65 5.27 -12.12 -29.64
CA ARG A 65 4.20 -11.22 -29.14
C ARG A 65 3.69 -11.60 -27.76
N THR A 66 3.98 -12.81 -27.32
CA THR A 66 3.59 -13.36 -26.02
C THR A 66 4.83 -13.97 -25.39
N VAL A 67 4.96 -13.85 -24.07
CA VAL A 67 6.06 -14.44 -23.31
C VAL A 67 5.52 -15.09 -22.05
N ASP A 68 6.09 -16.24 -21.68
CA ASP A 68 5.91 -16.87 -20.38
C ASP A 68 7.18 -16.65 -19.55
N ILE A 69 7.08 -15.82 -18.51
CA ILE A 69 8.21 -15.43 -17.66
C ILE A 69 8.44 -16.49 -16.58
N SER A 70 9.68 -16.96 -16.48
CA SER A 70 10.13 -17.92 -15.46
C SER A 70 11.07 -17.30 -14.42
N GLU A 71 11.75 -16.19 -14.74
CA GLU A 71 12.53 -15.43 -13.77
C GLU A 71 12.35 -13.93 -13.96
N LEU A 72 12.23 -13.19 -12.86
CA LEU A 72 12.10 -11.73 -12.84
C LEU A 72 13.17 -11.12 -11.95
N GLY A 73 14.03 -10.30 -12.54
CA GLY A 73 15.03 -9.48 -11.87
C GLY A 73 14.47 -8.11 -11.53
N LEU A 74 14.44 -7.76 -10.25
CA LEU A 74 14.00 -6.46 -9.75
C LEU A 74 15.08 -5.79 -8.92
N LYS A 75 15.13 -4.45 -8.99
CA LYS A 75 15.85 -3.61 -8.05
C LYS A 75 14.86 -2.78 -7.25
N ILE A 76 14.88 -2.94 -5.94
CA ILE A 76 14.03 -2.20 -5.01
C ILE A 76 14.89 -1.17 -4.28
N THR A 77 14.44 0.08 -4.23
CA THR A 77 15.13 1.17 -3.54
C THR A 77 14.18 1.83 -2.55
N ALA A 78 14.61 2.03 -1.30
CA ALA A 78 13.81 2.75 -0.31
C ALA A 78 13.97 4.26 -0.51
N ILE A 79 12.88 4.99 -0.80
CA ILE A 79 12.91 6.42 -1.11
C ILE A 79 12.20 7.26 -0.04
N GLY A 80 11.13 6.75 0.56
CA GLY A 80 10.32 7.46 1.57
C GLY A 80 10.91 7.44 2.99
N GLY A 81 11.97 6.67 3.22
CA GLY A 81 12.61 6.46 4.52
C GLY A 81 13.20 5.06 4.60
N ASN A 82 13.49 4.59 5.82
CA ASN A 82 13.91 3.21 6.05
C ASN A 82 12.69 2.28 5.91
N ALA A 83 12.82 1.23 5.10
CA ALA A 83 11.75 0.25 4.89
C ALA A 83 12.03 -1.04 5.65
N THR A 84 11.01 -1.61 6.30
CA THR A 84 11.08 -2.93 6.94
C THR A 84 10.02 -3.88 6.39
N ALA A 85 10.33 -5.18 6.44
CA ALA A 85 9.42 -6.24 6.03
C ALA A 85 8.84 -6.03 4.62
N ILE A 86 9.71 -5.74 3.64
CA ILE A 86 9.28 -5.55 2.26
C ILE A 86 8.86 -6.90 1.70
N LEU A 87 7.66 -6.96 1.11
CA LEU A 87 7.08 -8.17 0.54
C LEU A 87 6.60 -7.90 -0.89
N ILE A 88 6.84 -8.84 -1.79
CA ILE A 88 6.28 -8.86 -3.14
C ILE A 88 5.30 -10.02 -3.27
N THR A 89 4.06 -9.74 -3.65
CA THR A 89 2.98 -10.73 -3.81
C THR A 89 2.34 -10.68 -5.20
N ASP A 90 1.35 -11.55 -5.41
CA ASP A 90 0.57 -11.67 -6.67
C ASP A 90 1.39 -12.10 -7.89
N LEU A 91 2.59 -12.62 -7.64
CA LEU A 91 3.35 -13.40 -8.61
C LEU A 91 3.16 -14.89 -8.35
N PRO A 92 2.94 -15.72 -9.38
CA PRO A 92 2.89 -17.17 -9.25
C PRO A 92 4.31 -17.68 -9.03
N THR A 93 4.81 -17.60 -7.79
CA THR A 93 6.14 -18.05 -7.42
C THR A 93 6.26 -19.57 -7.55
N ALA A 94 7.48 -20.06 -7.80
CA ALA A 94 7.74 -21.50 -7.87
C ALA A 94 7.45 -22.23 -6.54
N ASN A 95 7.68 -21.53 -5.42
CA ASN A 95 7.30 -21.95 -4.06
C ASN A 95 6.18 -21.03 -3.55
N GLU A 96 4.96 -21.56 -3.42
CA GLU A 96 3.78 -20.79 -2.95
C GLU A 96 3.91 -20.29 -1.50
N GLU A 97 4.87 -20.84 -0.73
CA GLU A 97 5.13 -20.46 0.68
C GLU A 97 6.25 -19.42 0.85
N GLU A 98 6.96 -19.03 -0.22
CA GLU A 98 8.14 -18.16 -0.16
C GLU A 98 8.01 -16.97 -1.14
N TYR A 99 7.17 -16.01 -0.77
CA TYR A 99 7.18 -14.72 -1.45
C TYR A 99 8.51 -13.99 -1.20
N PRO A 100 9.04 -13.26 -2.20
CA PRO A 100 10.27 -12.49 -2.03
C PRO A 100 10.14 -11.49 -0.88
N TYR A 101 11.08 -11.58 0.06
CA TYR A 101 11.04 -10.83 1.30
C TYR A 101 12.38 -10.16 1.62
N ILE A 102 12.34 -8.90 2.03
CA ILE A 102 13.50 -8.14 2.51
C ILE A 102 13.20 -7.62 3.91
N ASP A 103 14.00 -8.05 4.90
CA ASP A 103 13.85 -7.62 6.29
C ASP A 103 13.96 -6.10 6.46
N PHE A 104 14.98 -5.50 5.84
CA PHE A 104 15.32 -4.10 6.03
C PHE A 104 16.02 -3.53 4.81
N LEU A 105 15.69 -2.28 4.47
CA LEU A 105 16.37 -1.48 3.46
C LEU A 105 16.51 -0.05 4.00
N GLU A 106 17.75 0.43 4.13
CA GLU A 106 18.03 1.80 4.56
C GLU A 106 17.62 2.81 3.47
N GLN A 107 17.18 4.00 3.87
CA GLN A 107 16.81 5.04 2.93
C GLN A 107 17.92 5.34 1.93
N GLY A 108 17.57 5.39 0.64
CA GLY A 108 18.49 5.65 -0.46
C GLY A 108 19.31 4.43 -0.90
N THR A 109 19.18 3.29 -0.20
CA THR A 109 19.85 2.04 -0.59
C THR A 109 18.95 1.19 -1.48
N SER A 110 19.59 0.37 -2.32
CA SER A 110 18.90 -0.54 -3.22
C SER A 110 19.28 -1.99 -2.93
N LYS A 111 18.35 -2.90 -3.20
CA LYS A 111 18.58 -4.33 -3.21
C LYS A 111 18.07 -4.94 -4.50
N GLU A 112 18.92 -5.72 -5.14
CA GLU A 112 18.55 -6.52 -6.30
C GLU A 112 18.02 -7.87 -5.85
N LEU A 113 16.98 -8.34 -6.53
CA LEU A 113 16.29 -9.59 -6.28
C LEU A 113 16.11 -10.32 -7.60
N THR A 114 16.29 -11.63 -7.56
CA THR A 114 15.86 -12.54 -8.63
C THR A 114 14.73 -13.38 -8.09
N ILE A 115 13.57 -13.30 -8.74
CA ILE A 115 12.34 -13.97 -8.34
C ILE A 115 12.08 -15.12 -9.32
N LEU A 116 12.01 -16.34 -8.80
CA LEU A 116 11.65 -17.51 -9.59
C LEU A 116 10.13 -17.60 -9.72
N ILE A 117 9.64 -17.47 -10.94
CA ILE A 117 8.23 -17.47 -11.29
C ILE A 117 7.91 -18.84 -11.93
N LYS A 118 6.83 -19.46 -11.48
CA LYS A 118 6.35 -20.74 -12.00
C LYS A 118 5.90 -20.62 -13.45
N SER A 119 5.11 -19.61 -13.75
CA SER A 119 4.67 -19.22 -15.10
C SER A 119 3.90 -17.90 -15.01
N TYR A 120 4.27 -16.91 -15.81
CA TYR A 120 3.52 -15.66 -15.96
C TYR A 120 3.42 -15.32 -17.44
N VAL A 121 2.27 -15.59 -18.03
CA VAL A 121 2.02 -15.37 -19.45
C VAL A 121 1.47 -13.97 -19.67
N THR A 122 2.18 -13.18 -20.47
CA THR A 122 1.76 -11.82 -20.85
C THR A 122 2.04 -11.56 -22.32
N SER A 123 1.35 -10.57 -22.89
CA SER A 123 1.47 -10.19 -24.31
C SER A 123 1.84 -8.73 -24.44
N LEU A 124 2.49 -8.38 -25.56
CA LEU A 124 2.87 -7.01 -25.86
C LEU A 124 1.64 -6.08 -25.82
N ASN A 125 1.77 -4.99 -25.08
CA ASN A 125 0.82 -3.88 -25.10
C ASN A 125 0.99 -3.04 -26.39
N GLU A 126 0.22 -1.95 -26.51
CA GLU A 126 0.28 -1.04 -27.65
C GLU A 126 1.64 -0.33 -27.82
N GLU A 127 2.41 -0.23 -26.73
CA GLU A 127 3.75 0.37 -26.69
C GLU A 127 4.87 -0.63 -27.02
N GLY A 128 4.54 -1.91 -27.22
CA GLY A 128 5.53 -2.95 -27.50
C GLY A 128 6.27 -3.44 -26.27
N LEU A 129 5.66 -3.34 -25.08
CA LEU A 129 6.20 -3.80 -23.80
C LEU A 129 5.34 -4.91 -23.21
N PHE A 130 5.92 -5.80 -22.42
CA PHE A 130 5.19 -6.83 -21.68
C PHE A 130 4.80 -6.31 -20.29
N PRO A 131 3.51 -6.06 -20.00
CA PRO A 131 3.08 -5.68 -18.67
C PRO A 131 3.09 -6.89 -17.74
N LEU A 132 3.59 -6.67 -16.52
CA LEU A 132 3.60 -7.63 -15.43
C LEU A 132 3.14 -6.93 -14.16
N ASP A 133 1.98 -7.35 -13.66
CA ASP A 133 1.36 -6.81 -12.46
C ASP A 133 1.84 -7.57 -11.22
N LEU A 134 2.18 -6.84 -10.16
CA LEU A 134 2.50 -7.39 -8.85
C LEU A 134 2.11 -6.40 -7.75
N THR A 135 2.05 -6.88 -6.51
CA THR A 135 1.84 -6.03 -5.34
C THR A 135 3.12 -5.94 -4.53
N ILE A 136 3.47 -4.72 -4.10
CA ILE A 136 4.58 -4.49 -3.16
C ILE A 136 4.06 -3.85 -1.87
N GLY A 137 4.57 -4.29 -0.73
CA GLY A 137 4.23 -3.72 0.58
C GLY A 137 5.45 -3.64 1.50
N CYS A 138 5.37 -2.80 2.53
CA CYS A 138 6.30 -2.73 3.66
C CYS A 138 5.56 -2.24 4.91
N ASN A 139 6.17 -2.27 6.09
CA ASN A 139 5.48 -1.86 7.33
C ASN A 139 5.14 -0.36 7.37
N GLU A 140 5.94 0.47 6.72
CA GLU A 140 5.85 1.93 6.77
C GLU A 140 4.83 2.50 5.77
N ALA A 141 4.33 1.70 4.83
CA ALA A 141 3.46 2.11 3.74
C ALA A 141 2.29 1.12 3.53
N GLU A 142 1.18 1.56 2.94
CA GLU A 142 0.12 0.64 2.52
C GLU A 142 0.54 -0.10 1.24
N PRO A 143 0.19 -1.40 1.07
CA PRO A 143 0.51 -2.14 -0.14
C PRO A 143 0.01 -1.45 -1.41
N ALA A 144 0.78 -1.53 -2.48
CA ALA A 144 0.47 -0.91 -3.76
C ALA A 144 0.60 -1.93 -4.89
N GLU A 145 -0.42 -1.98 -5.73
CA GLU A 145 -0.37 -2.64 -7.04
C GLU A 145 0.53 -1.82 -7.97
N ILE A 146 1.48 -2.48 -8.61
CA ILE A 146 2.37 -1.87 -9.60
C ILE A 146 2.43 -2.74 -10.86
N THR A 147 2.48 -2.07 -12.01
CA THR A 147 2.77 -2.72 -13.29
C THR A 147 4.21 -2.44 -13.67
N ILE A 148 4.97 -3.51 -13.86
CA ILE A 148 6.32 -3.47 -14.41
C ILE A 148 6.23 -3.76 -15.89
N TYR A 149 6.86 -2.92 -16.70
CA TYR A 149 6.90 -3.09 -18.14
C TYR A 149 8.25 -3.68 -18.53
N LEU A 150 8.25 -4.87 -19.12
CA LEU A 150 9.46 -5.55 -19.58
C LEU A 150 9.68 -5.24 -21.06
N ASP A 151 10.85 -4.72 -21.40
CA ASP A 151 11.28 -4.60 -22.80
C ASP A 151 11.58 -6.00 -23.36
N PRO A 152 11.12 -6.35 -24.57
CA PRO A 152 11.43 -7.64 -25.19
C PRO A 152 12.93 -7.94 -25.27
N ASN A 153 13.79 -6.92 -25.36
CA ASN A 153 15.25 -7.08 -25.40
C ASN A 153 15.85 -7.44 -24.04
N ASP A 154 15.14 -7.17 -22.94
CA ASP A 154 15.58 -7.46 -21.57
C ASP A 154 15.10 -8.83 -21.07
N VAL A 155 14.37 -9.58 -21.91
CA VAL A 155 13.93 -10.95 -21.63
C VAL A 155 14.80 -11.94 -22.39
N VAL A 156 15.60 -12.71 -21.65
CA VAL A 156 16.48 -13.75 -22.21
C VAL A 156 15.77 -15.10 -22.17
N GLY A 157 15.80 -15.86 -23.26
CA GLY A 157 15.32 -17.24 -23.22
C GLY A 157 15.20 -17.90 -24.60
N PRO A 158 14.83 -19.19 -24.65
CA PRO A 158 14.70 -19.90 -25.91
C PRO A 158 13.57 -19.32 -26.77
N HIS A 159 13.86 -19.13 -28.06
CA HIS A 159 12.86 -18.79 -29.08
C HIS A 159 12.32 -20.11 -29.65
N TYR A 160 11.00 -20.32 -29.57
CA TYR A 160 10.32 -21.47 -30.19
C TYR A 160 9.44 -21.04 -31.37
#